data_AF-A0A4R2NXG4-F1
#
_entry.id   AF-A0A4R2NXG4-F1
#
_cell.length_a   1.000
_cell.length_b   1.000
_cell.length_c   1.000
_cell.angle_alpha   90.00
_cell.angle_beta   90.00
_cell.angle_gamma   90.00
#
_symmetry.space_group_name_H-M   'P 1'
#
loop_
_entity.id
_entity.type
_entity.pdbx_description
1 polymer ?
#
loop_
_entity_poly.entity_id
_entity_poly.type
_entity_poly.pdbx_seq_one_letter_code
_entity_poly.pdbx_strand_id
1 'polypeptide(L)'
;MTNTITNYWCSGDWRRVNNNKPPYNGIKIKATANYKNNKLDNIIAVVTDFTKDPNGVPSTVELSEINEWAAILIPEKNGQPNTDFTVMGTHGSFGMLKLDRMSNGILLRVAFRYGINNFREELGFIMQFNETIEM
;
A
#
# COMPACT_ATOMS: atom_id res chain seq x y z
N MET A 1 -15.02 4.48 21.76
CA MET A 1 -15.18 3.29 20.90
C MET A 1 -14.16 3.36 19.79
N THR A 2 -13.51 2.24 19.49
CA THR A 2 -12.56 2.11 18.37
C THR A 2 -13.20 1.23 17.31
N ASN A 3 -13.38 1.80 16.12
CA ASN A 3 -13.96 1.10 14.97
C ASN A 3 -12.90 0.99 13.89
N THR A 4 -12.96 -0.10 13.11
CA THR A 4 -12.00 -0.32 12.01
C THR A 4 -12.73 -0.64 10.72
N ILE A 5 -12.25 -0.09 9.61
CA ILE A 5 -12.76 -0.39 8.27
C ILE A 5 -11.58 -0.81 7.40
N THR A 6 -11.69 -1.97 6.75
CA THR A 6 -10.63 -2.52 5.90
C THR A 6 -11.04 -2.51 4.44
N ASN A 7 -10.19 -1.95 3.58
CA ASN A 7 -10.34 -1.97 2.13
C ASN A 7 -9.12 -2.60 1.44
N TYR A 8 -9.32 -3.07 0.22
CA TYR A 8 -8.30 -3.71 -0.59
C TYR A 8 -8.22 -3.06 -1.97
N TRP A 9 -7.00 -2.95 -2.47
CA TRP A 9 -6.71 -2.54 -3.84
C TRP A 9 -5.66 -3.48 -4.40
N CYS A 10 -5.75 -3.74 -5.69
CA CYS A 10 -4.75 -4.51 -6.42
C CYS A 10 -4.30 -3.71 -7.63
N SER A 11 -3.03 -3.87 -8.02
CA SER A 11 -2.46 -3.22 -9.20
C SER A 11 -3.17 -3.61 -10.50
N GLY A 12 -2.99 -2.81 -11.54
CA GLY A 12 -3.68 -2.99 -12.82
C GLY A 12 -3.37 -4.31 -13.54
N ASP A 13 -2.25 -4.96 -13.21
CA ASP A 13 -1.84 -6.25 -13.74
C ASP A 13 -2.21 -7.44 -12.85
N TRP A 14 -2.99 -7.20 -11.79
CA TRP A 14 -3.38 -8.23 -10.84
C TRP A 14 -4.17 -9.36 -11.48
N ARG A 15 -3.80 -10.59 -11.15
CA ARG A 15 -4.44 -11.81 -11.63
C ARG A 15 -5.14 -12.54 -10.49
N ARG A 16 -6.26 -13.20 -10.80
CA ARG A 16 -6.95 -14.08 -9.84
C ARG A 16 -6.10 -15.29 -9.43
N VAL A 17 -5.26 -15.75 -10.35
CA VAL A 17 -4.34 -16.88 -10.16
C VAL A 17 -2.94 -16.41 -10.51
N ASN A 18 -1.98 -16.70 -9.64
CA ASN A 18 -0.58 -16.37 -9.87
C ASN A 18 -0.04 -17.08 -11.12
N ASN A 19 0.94 -16.48 -11.77
CA ASN A 19 1.73 -17.16 -12.78
C ASN A 19 2.49 -18.33 -12.15
N ASN A 20 2.96 -19.27 -12.97
CA ASN A 20 3.79 -20.38 -12.50
C ASN A 20 5.28 -20.00 -12.35
N LYS A 21 5.67 -18.77 -12.75
CA LYS A 21 7.02 -18.22 -12.70
C LYS A 21 6.96 -16.70 -12.45
N PRO A 22 8.02 -16.08 -11.90
CA PRO A 22 8.10 -14.63 -11.76
C PRO A 22 7.94 -13.88 -13.12
N PRO A 23 7.27 -12.72 -13.16
CA PRO A 23 6.54 -12.11 -12.04
C PRO A 23 5.28 -12.93 -11.70
N TYR A 24 5.11 -13.32 -10.42
CA TYR A 24 3.99 -14.20 -10.03
C TYR A 24 2.66 -13.45 -10.08
N ASN A 25 2.61 -12.26 -9.51
CA ASN A 25 1.48 -11.33 -9.58
C ASN A 25 1.98 -9.89 -9.34
N GLY A 26 1.04 -8.94 -9.25
CA GLY A 26 1.35 -7.54 -8.97
C GLY A 26 1.36 -7.19 -7.48
N ILE A 27 0.90 -5.99 -7.16
CA ILE A 27 0.84 -5.47 -5.80
C ILE A 27 -0.59 -5.57 -5.27
N LYS A 28 -0.71 -5.95 -4.00
CA LYS A 28 -1.96 -5.83 -3.23
C LYS A 28 -1.74 -4.90 -2.05
N ILE A 29 -2.63 -3.93 -1.86
CA ILE A 29 -2.63 -3.04 -0.70
C ILE A 29 -3.88 -3.34 0.11
N LYS A 30 -3.68 -3.72 1.38
CA LYS A 30 -4.73 -3.78 2.40
C LYS A 30 -4.60 -2.53 3.25
N ALA A 31 -5.63 -1.70 3.33
CA ALA A 31 -5.63 -0.52 4.19
C ALA A 31 -6.71 -0.64 5.26
N THR A 32 -6.30 -0.56 6.52
CA THR A 32 -7.18 -0.60 7.69
C THR A 32 -7.26 0.81 8.29
N ALA A 33 -8.39 1.47 8.12
CA ALA A 33 -8.68 2.74 8.78
C ALA A 33 -9.15 2.50 10.21
N ASN A 34 -8.50 3.16 11.17
CA ASN A 34 -8.86 3.11 12.57
C ASN A 34 -9.52 4.43 12.97
N TYR A 35 -10.67 4.33 13.65
CA TYR A 35 -11.44 5.49 14.08
C TYR A 35 -11.46 5.57 15.60
N LYS A 36 -11.19 6.77 16.12
CA LYS A 36 -11.25 7.10 17.54
C LYS A 36 -12.25 8.23 17.74
N ASN A 37 -13.22 8.01 18.62
CA ASN A 37 -14.33 8.96 18.83
C ASN A 37 -15.05 9.32 17.52
N ASN A 38 -15.29 8.30 16.69
CA ASN A 38 -15.93 8.39 15.38
C ASN A 38 -15.19 9.25 14.33
N LYS A 39 -13.95 9.68 14.61
CA LYS A 39 -13.08 10.38 13.66
C LYS A 39 -11.92 9.48 13.25
N LEU A 40 -11.50 9.57 11.99
CA LEU A 40 -10.31 8.87 11.52
C LEU A 40 -9.08 9.27 12.36
N ASP A 41 -8.39 8.28 12.90
CA ASP A 41 -7.20 8.42 13.74
C ASP A 41 -5.93 8.14 12.92
N ASN A 42 -5.85 6.94 12.33
CA ASN A 42 -4.78 6.58 11.40
C ASN A 42 -5.27 5.54 10.37
N ILE A 43 -4.42 5.26 9.39
CA ILE A 43 -4.56 4.14 8.45
C ILE A 43 -3.31 3.28 8.51
N ILE A 44 -3.49 1.98 8.71
CA ILE A 44 -2.42 0.98 8.59
C ILE A 44 -2.54 0.34 7.20
N ALA A 45 -1.59 0.62 6.32
CA ALA A 45 -1.49 0.03 5.00
C ALA A 45 -0.47 -1.10 4.98
N VAL A 46 -0.88 -2.28 4.52
CA VAL A 46 0.02 -3.41 4.24
C VAL A 46 0.13 -3.53 2.73
N VAL A 47 1.31 -3.18 2.21
CA VAL A 47 1.70 -3.32 0.81
C VAL A 47 2.34 -4.68 0.63
N THR A 48 1.69 -5.58 -0.10
CA THR A 48 2.21 -6.92 -0.37
C THR A 48 2.64 -7.04 -1.82
N ASP A 49 3.91 -7.34 -2.03
CA ASP A 49 4.53 -7.52 -3.34
C ASP A 49 4.59 -9.00 -3.71
N PHE A 50 3.86 -9.39 -4.75
CA PHE A 50 3.85 -10.76 -5.28
C PHE A 50 4.71 -10.92 -6.53
N THR A 51 5.62 -9.98 -6.79
CA THR A 51 6.46 -10.02 -8.01
C THR A 51 7.36 -11.26 -7.99
N LYS A 52 8.16 -11.45 -6.93
CA LYS A 52 9.15 -12.54 -6.86
C LYS A 52 8.77 -13.69 -5.93
N ASP A 53 7.73 -13.53 -5.10
CA ASP A 53 7.24 -14.57 -4.19
C ASP A 53 5.73 -14.80 -4.41
N PRO A 54 5.27 -16.04 -4.71
CA PRO A 54 3.85 -16.32 -4.91
C PRO A 54 3.02 -16.17 -3.63
N ASN A 55 3.65 -16.21 -2.44
CA ASN A 55 2.98 -15.95 -1.17
C ASN A 55 2.95 -14.46 -0.81
N GLY A 56 3.70 -13.64 -1.55
CA GLY A 56 3.79 -12.21 -1.37
C GLY A 56 4.72 -11.80 -0.23
N VAL A 57 5.37 -10.65 -0.40
CA VAL A 57 6.25 -10.04 0.59
C VAL A 57 5.60 -8.77 1.15
N PRO A 58 5.17 -8.76 2.41
CA PRO A 58 4.47 -7.62 3.00
C PRO A 58 5.42 -6.55 3.56
N SER A 59 5.04 -5.29 3.41
CA SER A 59 5.59 -4.12 4.10
C SER A 59 4.45 -3.30 4.71
N THR A 60 4.61 -2.86 5.95
CA THR A 60 3.57 -2.11 6.69
C THR A 60 3.95 -0.65 6.76
N VAL A 61 2.98 0.23 6.48
CA VAL A 61 3.09 1.68 6.55
C VAL A 61 1.95 2.20 7.41
N GLU A 62 2.27 2.97 8.45
CA GLU A 62 1.29 3.71 9.24
C GLU A 62 1.17 5.13 8.69
N LEU A 63 -0.07 5.58 8.50
CA LEU A 63 -0.43 6.89 7.97
C LEU A 63 -1.34 7.59 8.98
N SER A 64 -0.75 8.41 9.84
CA SER A 64 -1.47 9.23 10.83
C SER A 64 -1.59 10.69 10.40
N GLU A 65 -0.68 11.17 9.55
CA GLU A 65 -0.63 12.56 9.11
C GLU A 65 -1.25 12.76 7.71
N ILE A 66 -2.13 13.75 7.61
CA ILE A 66 -2.73 14.15 6.34
C ILE A 66 -1.75 15.07 5.61
N ASN A 67 -1.67 14.90 4.30
CA ASN A 67 -0.81 15.64 3.39
C ASN A 67 0.70 15.35 3.52
N GLU A 68 1.09 14.27 4.21
CA GLU A 68 2.47 13.82 4.33
C GLU A 68 2.75 12.49 3.61
N TRP A 69 3.94 12.38 3.01
CA TRP A 69 4.38 11.15 2.35
C TRP A 69 5.12 10.25 3.34
N ALA A 70 4.66 9.01 3.48
CA ALA A 70 5.33 7.95 4.24
C ALA A 70 5.98 6.92 3.32
N ALA A 71 7.17 6.45 3.68
CA ALA A 71 7.93 5.50 2.89
C ALA A 71 7.45 4.06 3.10
N ILE A 72 7.38 3.31 1.99
CA ILE A 72 7.23 1.86 1.99
C ILE A 72 8.62 1.26 2.16
N LEU A 73 8.94 0.86 3.40
CA LEU A 73 10.26 0.32 3.72
C LEU A 73 10.43 -1.09 3.15
N ILE A 74 11.66 -1.44 2.78
CA ILE A 74 12.00 -2.79 2.37
C ILE A 74 11.94 -3.69 3.63
N PRO A 75 11.09 -4.72 3.65
CA PRO A 75 10.97 -5.59 4.81
C PRO A 75 12.23 -6.44 4.98
N GLU A 76 12.51 -6.86 6.21
CA GLU A 76 13.61 -7.76 6.49
C GLU A 76 13.21 -9.23 6.32
N LYS A 77 14.17 -10.05 5.87
CA LYS A 77 14.10 -11.52 5.82
C LYS A 77 15.40 -12.04 6.42
N ASN A 78 15.32 -12.71 7.56
CA ASN A 78 16.48 -13.22 8.30
C ASN A 78 17.51 -12.13 8.66
N GLY A 79 17.05 -10.93 9.07
CA GLY A 79 17.91 -9.81 9.48
C GLY A 79 18.62 -9.09 8.33
N GLN A 80 18.21 -9.33 7.08
CA GLN A 80 18.72 -8.63 5.90
C GLN A 80 17.56 -8.08 5.07
N PRO A 81 17.76 -7.02 4.25
CA PRO A 81 16.74 -6.55 3.32
C PRO A 81 16.24 -7.66 2.40
N ASN A 82 14.92 -7.83 2.31
CA ASN A 82 14.32 -8.87 1.50
C ASN A 82 14.41 -8.53 0.00
N THR A 83 15.27 -9.23 -0.72
CA THR A 83 15.51 -9.03 -2.16
C THR A 83 14.36 -9.49 -3.06
N ASP A 84 13.36 -10.18 -2.49
CA ASP A 84 12.12 -10.56 -3.15
C ASP A 84 11.12 -9.38 -3.20
N PHE A 85 11.32 -8.35 -2.37
CA PHE A 85 10.55 -7.11 -2.41
C PHE A 85 11.08 -6.18 -3.50
N THR A 86 10.24 -5.80 -4.45
CA THR A 86 10.59 -5.03 -5.65
C THR A 86 10.00 -3.63 -5.68
N VAL A 87 9.10 -3.29 -4.75
CA VAL A 87 8.54 -1.95 -4.62
C VAL A 87 9.64 -0.95 -4.30
N MET A 88 9.70 0.12 -5.09
CA MET A 88 10.64 1.22 -4.94
C MET A 88 10.04 2.53 -5.46
N GLY A 89 10.70 3.64 -5.24
CA GLY A 89 10.28 4.96 -5.72
C GLY A 89 10.50 5.12 -7.21
N THR A 90 9.75 6.04 -7.81
CA THR A 90 9.86 6.39 -9.24
C THR A 90 11.23 6.98 -9.60
N HIS A 91 11.94 7.57 -8.62
CA HIS A 91 13.27 8.18 -8.79
C HIS A 91 14.37 7.54 -7.92
N GLY A 92 14.32 6.22 -7.70
CA GLY A 92 15.40 5.49 -7.01
C GLY A 92 15.39 5.61 -5.48
N SER A 93 14.33 6.15 -4.90
CA SER A 93 14.05 6.19 -3.46
C SER A 93 13.18 5.00 -3.02
N PHE A 94 12.62 5.05 -1.81
CA PHE A 94 11.49 4.20 -1.42
C PHE A 94 10.22 4.55 -2.22
N GLY A 95 9.34 3.56 -2.37
CA GLY A 95 7.96 3.83 -2.78
C GLY A 95 7.25 4.60 -1.67
N MET A 96 6.25 5.41 -2.02
CA MET A 96 5.61 6.31 -1.05
C MET A 96 4.09 6.15 -1.05
N LEU A 97 3.49 6.31 0.13
CA LEU A 97 2.06 6.41 0.36
C LEU A 97 1.74 7.76 1.02
N LYS A 98 0.55 8.29 0.78
CA LYS A 98 0.10 9.56 1.35
C LYS A 98 -1.41 9.56 1.54
N LEU A 99 -1.89 10.22 2.59
CA LEU A 99 -3.29 10.59 2.72
C LEU A 99 -3.49 12.02 2.27
N ASP A 100 -4.37 12.25 1.29
CA ASP A 100 -4.77 13.58 0.85
C ASP A 100 -6.21 13.84 1.30
N ARG A 101 -6.45 14.95 2.02
CA ARG A 101 -7.82 15.40 2.31
C ARG A 101 -8.34 16.19 1.11
N MET A 102 -9.44 15.72 0.55
CA MET A 102 -10.20 16.38 -0.52
C MET A 102 -11.62 16.69 -0.04
N SER A 103 -12.36 17.45 -0.84
CA SER A 103 -13.74 17.85 -0.49
C SER A 103 -14.71 16.68 -0.36
N ASN A 104 -14.40 15.53 -0.94
CA ASN A 104 -15.21 14.31 -0.88
C ASN A 104 -14.71 13.30 0.16
N GLY A 105 -13.61 13.54 0.87
CA GLY A 105 -13.10 12.63 1.90
C GLY A 105 -11.58 12.56 1.94
N ILE A 106 -11.05 11.53 2.60
CA ILE A 106 -9.61 11.29 2.73
C ILE A 106 -9.22 10.20 1.76
N LEU A 107 -8.30 10.49 0.85
CA LEU A 107 -7.89 9.59 -0.23
C LEU A 107 -6.49 9.06 0.03
N LEU A 108 -6.29 7.75 -0.14
CA LEU A 108 -4.97 7.14 -0.16
C LEU A 108 -4.37 7.27 -1.56
N ARG A 109 -3.23 7.95 -1.62
CA ARG A 109 -2.41 8.15 -2.81
C ARG A 109 -1.17 7.27 -2.76
N VAL A 110 -0.81 6.72 -3.91
CA VAL A 110 0.41 5.94 -4.12
C VAL A 110 1.37 6.65 -5.07
N ALA A 111 2.67 6.43 -4.87
CA ALA A 111 3.73 6.79 -5.80
C ALA A 111 4.88 5.78 -5.66
N PHE A 112 4.85 4.72 -6.46
CA PHE A 112 5.91 3.71 -6.48
C PHE A 112 5.99 3.01 -7.83
N ARG A 113 7.04 2.22 -8.02
CA ARG A 113 7.18 1.26 -9.10
C ARG A 113 7.54 -0.11 -8.55
N TYR A 114 7.27 -1.17 -9.30
CA TYR A 114 7.59 -2.55 -8.93
C TYR A 114 7.86 -3.41 -10.18
N GLY A 115 8.46 -4.57 -10.01
CA GLY A 115 8.81 -5.48 -11.10
C GLY A 115 10.27 -5.93 -11.11
N ILE A 116 10.62 -6.79 -12.08
CA ILE A 116 11.96 -7.37 -12.22
C ILE A 116 12.75 -6.71 -13.36
N ASN A 117 12.21 -6.78 -14.59
CA ASN A 117 12.88 -6.33 -15.82
C ASN A 117 12.22 -5.10 -16.44
N ASN A 118 10.89 -5.06 -16.41
CA ASN A 118 10.08 -3.93 -16.83
C ASN A 118 9.33 -3.43 -15.61
N PHE A 119 9.67 -2.23 -15.14
CA PHE A 119 8.98 -1.63 -14.01
C PHE A 119 7.59 -1.16 -14.43
N ARG A 120 6.61 -1.46 -13.60
CA ARG A 120 5.29 -0.81 -13.64
C ARG A 120 5.30 0.33 -12.64
N GLU A 121 4.75 1.46 -13.05
CA GLU A 121 4.58 2.62 -12.19
C GLU A 121 3.13 2.73 -11.74
N GLU A 122 2.94 2.97 -10.45
CA GLU A 122 1.65 3.22 -9.82
C GLU A 122 1.70 4.62 -9.21
N LEU A 123 0.89 5.52 -9.78
CA LEU A 123 0.79 6.92 -9.37
C LEU A 123 -0.68 7.34 -9.38
N GLY A 124 -1.21 7.74 -8.23
CA GLY A 124 -2.58 8.26 -8.14
C GLY A 124 -3.32 7.84 -6.89
N PHE A 125 -4.62 8.12 -6.86
CA PHE A 125 -5.51 7.78 -5.74
C PHE A 125 -6.08 6.38 -5.95
N ILE A 126 -6.02 5.54 -4.91
CA ILE A 126 -6.43 4.14 -4.99
C ILE A 126 -7.59 3.76 -4.07
N MET A 127 -7.82 4.55 -3.01
CA MET A 127 -8.88 4.30 -2.03
C MET A 127 -9.38 5.61 -1.43
N GLN A 128 -10.63 5.59 -0.96
CA GLN A 128 -11.26 6.68 -0.22
C GLN A 128 -11.70 6.17 1.15
N PHE A 129 -11.56 7.03 2.16
CA PHE A 129 -11.99 6.82 3.54
C PHE A 129 -12.87 7.97 3.97
N ASN A 130 -13.86 7.65 4.80
CA ASN A 130 -14.68 8.66 5.44
C ASN A 130 -13.86 9.33 6.54
N GLU A 131 -14.04 10.63 6.72
CA GLU A 131 -13.41 11.34 7.83
C GLU A 131 -14.05 10.97 9.18
N THR A 132 -15.35 10.65 9.13
CA THR A 132 -16.13 10.20 10.28
C THR A 132 -16.97 8.99 9.92
N ILE A 133 -17.32 8.21 10.94
CA ILE A 133 -18.32 7.15 10.83
C ILE A 133 -19.58 7.58 11.59
N GLU A 134 -20.72 7.51 10.92
CA GLU A 134 -22.01 7.67 11.57
C GLU A 134 -22.40 6.35 12.24
N MET A 135 -22.98 6.42 13.44
CA MET A 135 -23.57 5.27 14.13
C MET A 135 -25.04 5.14 13.78
#